data_AF-A0AAQ3SWW7-F1
#
_entry.id   AF-A0AAQ3SWW7-F1
#
_cell.length_a   1.000
_cell.length_b   1.000
_cell.length_c   1.000
_cell.angle_alpha   90.00
_cell.angle_beta   90.00
_cell.angle_gamma   90.00
#
_symmetry.space_group_name_H-M   'P 1'
#
loop_
_entity.id
_entity.type
_entity.pdbx_description
1 polymer ?
#
loop_
_entity_poly.entity_id
_entity_poly.type
_entity_poly.pdbx_seq_one_letter_code
_entity_poly.pdbx_strand_id
1 'polypeptide(L)' 'MALHATPFQVVYGREPPALTTYNEGVARTLIVDDKLRKRDLFLSEVRDRLLQAQHYSKLQ' A
#
# COMPACT_ATOMS: atom_id res chain seq x y z
N MET A 1 19.60 -15.44 -7.39
CA MET A 1 18.65 -15.98 -6.40
C MET A 1 17.86 -14.82 -5.84
N ALA A 2 16.56 -14.74 -6.09
CA ALA A 2 15.71 -13.78 -5.41
C ALA A 2 15.26 -14.41 -4.10
N LEU A 3 15.35 -13.66 -3.00
CA LEU A 3 14.74 -14.09 -1.73
C LEU A 3 13.23 -14.24 -2.01
N HIS A 4 12.62 -15.38 -1.67
CA HIS A 4 11.17 -15.63 -1.86
C HIS A 4 10.29 -14.80 -0.90
N ALA A 5 10.81 -13.70 -0.38
CA ALA A 5 10.18 -12.82 0.57
C ALA A 5 10.02 -11.42 -0.05
N THR A 6 8.86 -10.82 0.16
CA THR A 6 8.59 -9.42 -0.17
C THR A 6 9.54 -8.49 0.60
N PRO A 7 9.83 -7.28 0.10
CA PRO A 7 10.61 -6.30 0.84
C PRO A 7 10.08 -6.04 2.25
N PHE A 8 8.75 -6.10 2.46
CA PHE A 8 8.14 -5.97 3.78
C PHE A 8 8.58 -7.11 4.72
N GLN A 9 8.51 -8.36 4.26
CA GLN A 9 8.94 -9.52 5.05
C GLN A 9 10.45 -9.47 5.36
N VAL A 10 11.28 -8.96 4.45
CA VAL A 10 12.72 -8.78 4.70
C VAL A 10 12.98 -7.80 5.82
N VAL A 11 12.27 -6.67 5.83
CA VAL A 11 12.46 -5.60 6.82
C VAL A 11 11.83 -5.96 8.17
N TYR A 12 10.66 -6.58 8.16
CA TYR A 12 9.83 -6.74 9.36
C TYR A 12 9.69 -8.19 9.85
N GLY A 13 10.24 -9.17 9.15
CA GLY A 13 10.23 -10.58 9.56
C GLY A 13 8.84 -11.22 9.64
N ARG A 14 7.81 -10.60 9.06
CA ARG A 14 6.42 -11.07 9.09
C ARG A 14 5.71 -10.77 7.78
N GLU A 15 4.60 -11.47 7.53
CA GLU A 15 3.71 -11.17 6.42
C GLU A 15 3.23 -9.71 6.46
N PRO A 16 3.06 -9.04 5.30
CA PRO A 16 2.42 -7.75 5.26
C PRO A 16 1.00 -7.84 5.84
N PRO A 17 0.57 -6.88 6.66
CA PRO A 17 -0.79 -6.87 7.19
C PRO A 17 -1.79 -6.77 6.04
N ALA A 18 -2.89 -7.52 6.13
CA ALA A 18 -3.99 -7.40 5.18
C ALA A 18 -4.56 -5.98 5.22
N LEU A 19 -4.63 -5.33 4.06
CA LEU A 19 -5.29 -4.04 3.94
C LEU A 19 -6.80 -4.28 3.86
N THR A 20 -7.57 -3.74 4.80
CA THR A 20 -9.04 -3.76 4.73
C THR A 20 -9.50 -3.00 3.50
N THR A 21 -10.14 -3.63 2.52
CA THR A 21 -10.70 -2.91 1.37
C THR A 21 -11.78 -1.94 1.84
N TYR A 22 -11.68 -0.67 1.43
CA TYR A 22 -12.76 0.29 1.66
C TYR A 22 -13.90 0.00 0.70
N ASN A 23 -15.10 -0.22 1.25
CA ASN A 23 -16.35 -0.21 0.50
C ASN A 23 -17.12 1.02 0.97
N GLU A 24 -17.39 1.95 0.04
CA GLU A 24 -18.01 3.24 0.34
C GLU A 24 -19.34 3.08 1.07
N GLY A 25 -19.52 3.79 2.20
CA GLY A 25 -20.75 3.77 2.99
C GLY A 25 -20.95 2.53 3.87
N VAL A 26 -20.01 1.59 3.89
CA VAL A 26 -20.08 0.39 4.75
C VAL A 26 -19.52 0.66 6.16
N ALA A 27 -18.73 1.72 6.32
CA ALA A 27 -18.20 2.07 7.63
C ALA A 27 -19.32 2.56 8.57
N ARG A 28 -19.37 2.02 9.79
CA ARG A 28 -20.38 2.36 10.82
C ARG A 28 -20.42 3.85 11.17
N THR A 29 -19.38 4.61 10.86
CA THR A 29 -19.28 6.03 11.15
C THR A 29 -18.61 6.78 9.99
N LEU A 30 -19.07 8.01 9.73
CA LEU A 30 -18.50 8.91 8.73
C LEU A 30 -17.00 9.19 8.95
N ILE A 31 -16.53 9.17 10.19
CA ILE A 31 -15.11 9.37 10.52
C ILE A 31 -14.25 8.19 10.03
N VAL A 32 -14.73 6.96 10.22
CA VAL A 32 -14.02 5.77 9.74
C VAL A 32 -14.05 5.72 8.21
N ASP A 33 -15.18 6.10 7.61
CA ASP A 33 -15.35 6.20 6.16
C ASP A 33 -14.34 7.16 5.53
N ASP A 34 -14.24 8.39 6.05
CA ASP A 34 -13.28 9.39 5.59
C ASP A 34 -11.82 8.95 5.79
N LYS A 35 -11.50 8.28 6.91
CA LYS A 35 -10.16 7.75 7.18
C LYS A 35 -9.77 6.65 6.19
N LEU A 36 -10.68 5.72 5.89
CA LEU A 36 -10.44 4.64 4.93
C LEU A 36 -10.26 5.20 3.51
N ARG A 37 -11.09 6.15 3.11
CA ARG A 37 -10.95 6.86 1.83
C ARG A 37 -9.61 7.58 1.70
N LYS A 38 -9.21 8.36 2.72
CA LYS A 38 -7.91 9.07 2.75
C LYS A 38 -6.72 8.11 2.70
N ARG A 39 -6.81 6.98 3.40
CA ARG A 39 -5.78 5.94 3.36
C ARG A 39 -5.61 5.39 1.95
N ASP A 40 -6.71 5.09 1.27
CA ASP A 40 -6.65 4.47 -0.06
C ASP A 40 -6.11 5.43 -1.12
N LEU A 41 -6.50 6.71 -1.05
CA LEU A 41 -5.90 7.77 -1.86
C LEU A 41 -4.38 7.87 -1.65
N PHE A 42 -3.94 7.94 -0.40
CA PHE A 42 -2.52 8.01 -0.06
C PHE A 42 -1.74 6.79 -0.57
N LEU A 43 -2.27 5.58 -0.38
CA LEU A 43 -1.61 4.35 -0.84
C LEU A 43 -1.51 4.29 -2.37
N SER A 44 -2.51 4.78 -3.10
CA SER A 44 -2.45 4.89 -4.56
C SER A 44 -1.32 5.82 -5.01
N GLU A 45 -1.27 7.03 -4.45
CA GLU A 45 -0.23 8.01 -4.79
C GLU A 45 1.18 7.49 -4.50
N VAL A 46 1.37 6.83 -3.35
CA VAL A 46 2.66 6.23 -2.97
C VAL A 46 3.05 5.14 -3.96
N ARG A 47 2.11 4.26 -4.36
CA ARG A 47 2.36 3.20 -5.34
C ARG A 47 2.81 3.80 -6.67
N ASP A 48 2.12 4.80 -7.18
CA ASP A 48 2.44 5.42 -8.48
C ASP A 48 3.86 6.02 -8.48
N ARG A 49 4.22 6.73 -7.40
CA ARG A 49 5.57 7.29 -7.24
C ARG A 49 6.65 6.22 -7.14
N LEU A 50 6.38 5.12 -6.43
CA LEU A 50 7.33 3.99 -6.33
C LEU A 50 7.53 3.29 -7.67
N LEU A 51 6.47 3.11 -8.46
CA LEU A 51 6.57 2.54 -9.80
C LEU A 51 7.38 3.45 -10.73
N GLN A 52 7.14 4.76 -10.65
CA GLN A 52 7.91 5.74 -11.41
C GLN A 52 9.40 5.71 -11.02
N ALA A 53 9.72 5.73 -9.72
CA ALA A 53 11.09 5.64 -9.23
C ALA A 53 11.78 4.33 -9.66
N GLN A 54 11.05 3.21 -9.62
CA GLN A 54 11.56 1.93 -10.10
C GLN A 54 11.84 1.94 -11.60
N HIS A 55 10.99 2.61 -12.40
CA HIS A 55 11.21 2.75 -13.83
C HIS A 55 12.48 3.55 -14.11
N TYR A 56 12.69 4.68 -13.42
CA TYR A 56 13.93 5.47 -13.55
C TYR A 56 15.17 4.67 -13.14
N SER A 57 15.12 3.94 -12.03
CA SER A 57 16.26 3.13 -11.57
C SER A 57 16.65 2.01 -12.55
N LYS A 58 15.73 1.54 -13.40
CA LYS A 58 16.00 0.52 -14.43
C LYS A 58 16.53 1.11 -15.74
N LEU A 59 16.36 2.42 -15.95
CA LEU A 59 16.85 3.15 -17.12
C LEU A 59 18.28 3.67 -16.92
N GLN A 60 18.83 3.57 -15.71
CA GLN A 60 20.23 3.83 -15.36
C GLN A 60 21.01 2.52 -15.31
#